data_AF-A0A3B9X0E6-F1
#
_entry.id   AF-A0A3B9X0E6-F1
#
_cell.length_a   1.000
_cell.length_b   1.000
_cell.length_c   1.000
_cell.angle_alpha   90.00
_cell.angle_beta   90.00
_cell.angle_gamma   90.00
#
_symmetry.space_group_name_H-M   'P 1'
#
loop_
_entity.id
_entity.type
_entity.pdbx_description
1 polymer ?
#
loop_
_entity_poly.entity_id
_entity_poly.type
_entity_poly.pdbx_seq_one_letter_code
_entity_poly.pdbx_strand_id
1 'polypeptide(L)' 'MTKIRGIIVVDMDIDGGFRDCAKAEESLENVIKEYVRGNKDVIHWQVQCRERRGDIPPDLAKMKFRAN' A
#
# COMPACT_ATOMS: atom_id res chain seq x y z
N MET A 1 -10.13 -9.79 -22.64
CA MET A 1 -10.38 -9.52 -21.21
C MET A 1 -9.33 -8.52 -20.76
N THR A 2 -9.74 -7.32 -20.35
CA THR A 2 -8.81 -6.26 -19.94
C THR A 2 -8.36 -6.51 -18.51
N LYS A 3 -7.04 -6.61 -18.30
CA LYS A 3 -6.46 -6.74 -16.97
C LYS A 3 -5.96 -5.37 -16.54
N ILE A 4 -6.38 -4.90 -15.38
CA ILE A 4 -5.93 -3.63 -14.81
C ILE A 4 -5.22 -3.90 -13.48
N ARG A 5 -4.29 -3.01 -13.13
CA ARG A 5 -3.62 -2.99 -11.83
C ARG A 5 -3.69 -1.57 -11.29
N GLY A 6 -4.32 -1.41 -10.13
CA GLY A 6 -4.23 -0.19 -9.34
C GLY A 6 -3.07 -0.30 -8.36
N ILE A 7 -2.31 0.79 -8.20
CA ILE A 7 -1.34 0.95 -7.13
C ILE A 7 -1.77 2.18 -6.33
N ILE A 8 -1.78 2.05 -5.02
CA ILE A 8 -2.10 3.13 -4.10
C ILE A 8 -0.86 3.37 -3.24
N VAL A 9 -0.49 4.64 -3.07
CA VAL A 9 0.50 5.07 -2.10
C VAL A 9 -0.23 5.90 -1.06
N VAL A 10 0.02 5.58 0.21
CA VAL A 10 -0.45 6.37 1.34
C VAL A 10 0.78 6.84 2.10
N ASP A 11 1.09 8.12 1.98
CA ASP A 11 2.15 8.74 2.79
C ASP A 11 1.56 9.07 4.17
N MET A 12 2.16 8.52 5.21
CA MET A 12 1.76 8.72 6.59
C MET A 12 2.94 9.26 7.37
N ASP A 13 2.70 10.32 8.14
CA ASP A 13 3.64 10.81 9.14
C ASP A 13 3.20 10.23 10.49
N ILE A 14 3.99 9.29 11.02
CA ILE A 14 3.66 8.56 12.24
C ILE A 14 4.64 9.01 13.32
N ASP A 15 4.12 9.76 14.29
CA ASP A 15 4.85 10.14 15.50
C ASP A 15 5.05 8.90 16.39
N GLY A 16 6.03 8.06 16.07
CA GLY A 16 6.28 6.81 16.79
C GLY A 16 7.45 6.00 16.25
N GLY A 17 7.86 4.98 17.01
CA GLY A 17 8.92 4.04 16.60
C GLY A 17 8.37 2.87 15.77
N PHE A 18 9.22 1.86 15.52
CA PHE A 18 8.89 0.66 14.75
C PHE A 18 7.55 -0.02 15.07
N ARG A 19 7.11 0.03 16.34
CA ARG A 19 5.84 -0.58 16.77
C ARG A 19 4.60 0.13 16.22
N ASP A 20 4.65 1.46 16.08
CA ASP A 20 3.50 2.22 15.61
C ASP A 20 3.39 2.15 14.08
N CYS A 21 4.51 2.03 13.37
CA CYS A 21 4.53 1.65 11.95
C CYS A 21 3.86 0.29 11.70
N ALA A 22 4.10 -0.71 12.56
CA ALA A 22 3.45 -2.02 12.44
C ALA A 22 1.92 -1.96 12.63
N LYS A 23 1.46 -1.14 13.58
CA LYS A 23 0.01 -0.91 13.77
C LYS A 23 -0.61 -0.21 12.56
N ALA A 24 0.09 0.74 11.95
CA ALA A 24 -0.38 1.40 10.74
C ALA A 24 -0.49 0.43 9.56
N GLU A 25 0.46 -0.51 9.44
CA GLU A 25 0.38 -1.58 8.44
C GLU A 25 -0.84 -2.48 8.67
N GLU A 26 -1.06 -2.94 9.90
CA GLU A 26 -2.24 -3.75 10.26
C GLU A 26 -3.55 -2.98 9.99
N SER A 27 -3.59 -1.69 10.31
CA SER A 27 -4.74 -0.83 10.03
C SER A 27 -5.02 -0.72 8.52
N LEU A 28 -3.98 -0.51 7.71
CA LEU A 28 -4.11 -0.45 6.25
C LEU A 28 -4.55 -1.80 5.67
N GLU A 29 -4.00 -2.89 6.20
CA GLU A 29 -4.40 -4.24 5.79
C GLU A 29 -5.89 -4.48 6.04
N ASN A 30 -6.40 -4.08 7.21
CA ASN A 30 -7.82 -4.21 7.53
C ASN A 30 -8.72 -3.39 6.59
N VAL A 31 -8.33 -2.15 6.27
CA VAL A 31 -9.08 -1.29 5.34
C VAL A 31 -9.13 -1.91 3.95
N ILE A 32 -7.98 -2.36 3.43
CA ILE A 32 -7.93 -2.99 2.11
C ILE A 32 -8.69 -4.30 2.10
N LYS A 33 -8.59 -5.11 3.16
CA LYS A 33 -9.33 -6.37 3.31
C LYS A 33 -10.83 -6.16 3.21
N GLU A 34 -11.38 -5.14 3.87
CA GLU A 34 -12.80 -4.82 3.76
C GLU A 34 -13.17 -4.27 2.37
N TYR A 35 -12.30 -3.47 1.75
CA TYR A 35 -12.54 -2.97 0.38
C TYR A 35 -12.58 -4.08 -0.67
N VAL A 36 -11.68 -5.07 -0.57
CA VAL A 36 -11.64 -6.19 -1.53
C VAL A 36 -12.69 -7.25 -1.21
N ARG A 37 -13.28 -7.24 -0.02
CA ARG A 37 -14.24 -8.24 0.42
C ARG A 37 -15.49 -8.21 -0.47
N GLY A 38 -15.78 -9.34 -1.11
CA GLY A 38 -16.93 -9.48 -1.99
C GLY A 38 -16.75 -8.91 -3.40
N ASN A 39 -15.60 -8.29 -3.70
CA ASN A 39 -15.28 -7.79 -5.02
C ASN A 39 -14.68 -8.91 -5.89
N LYS A 40 -15.49 -9.45 -6.82
CA LYS A 40 -15.10 -10.56 -7.70
C LYS A 40 -14.05 -10.18 -8.75
N ASP A 41 -13.85 -8.88 -8.98
CA ASP A 41 -12.87 -8.38 -9.96
C ASP A 41 -11.46 -8.30 -9.36
N VAL A 42 -11.33 -8.45 -8.04
CA VAL A 42 -10.03 -8.45 -7.35
C VAL A 42 -9.45 -9.86 -7.35
N ILE A 43 -8.39 -10.05 -8.14
CA ILE A 43 -7.68 -11.34 -8.25
C ILE A 43 -6.60 -11.47 -7.17
N HIS A 44 -6.00 -10.35 -6.77
CA HIS A 44 -4.91 -10.31 -5.79
C HIS A 44 -4.84 -8.91 -5.16
N TRP A 45 -4.44 -8.86 -3.89
CA TRP A 45 -4.17 -7.62 -3.16
C TRP A 45 -2.99 -7.85 -2.21
N GLN A 46 -2.29 -6.78 -1.89
CA GLN A 46 -1.15 -6.78 -0.98
C GLN A 46 -1.06 -5.42 -0.29
N VAL A 47 -0.72 -5.44 1.00
CA VAL A 47 -0.34 -4.24 1.76
C VAL A 47 1.09 -4.44 2.24
N GLN A 48 1.89 -3.39 2.17
CA GLN A 48 3.23 -3.35 2.71
C GLN A 48 3.54 -1.92 3.11
N CYS A 49 3.93 -1.70 4.37
CA CYS A 49 4.47 -0.42 4.80
C CYS A 49 6.00 -0.46 4.70
N ARG A 50 6.58 0.61 4.18
CA ARG A 50 8.03 0.80 4.18
C ARG A 50 8.36 2.18 4.70
N GLU A 51 9.45 2.25 5.46
CA GLU A 51 9.99 3.51 5.89
C GLU A 51 10.41 4.36 4.69
N ARG A 52 10.03 5.64 4.72
CA ARG A 52 10.41 6.62 3.73
C ARG A 52 11.64 7.38 4.23
N ARG A 53 12.63 7.57 3.35
CA ARG A 53 13.79 8.43 3.62
C ARG A 53 13.63 9.74 2.87
N GLY A 54 13.69 10.86 3.58
CA GLY A 54 13.58 12.22 3.02
C GLY A 54 12.15 12.73 2.91
N ASP A 55 12.01 14.00 2.50
CA ASP A 55 10.73 14.73 2.56
C ASP A 55 9.90 14.70 1.28
N ILE A 56 10.42 14.14 0.19
CA ILE A 56 9.71 14.13 -1.10
C ILE A 56 8.78 12.90 -1.22
N PRO A 57 7.48 13.08 -1.52
CA PRO A 57 6.57 11.98 -1.82
C PRO A 57 7.04 11.14 -3.02
N PRO A 58 6.77 9.82 -3.04
CA PRO A 58 7.12 8.99 -4.17
C PRO A 58 6.27 9.31 -5.41
N ASP A 59 6.92 9.35 -6.58
CA ASP A 59 6.26 9.58 -7.86
C ASP A 59 5.93 8.25 -8.54
N LEU A 60 4.65 7.86 -8.52
CA LEU A 60 4.15 6.62 -9.11
C LEU A 60 4.50 6.46 -10.60
N ALA A 61 4.58 7.55 -11.37
CA ALA A 61 4.93 7.49 -12.79
C ALA A 61 6.41 7.14 -13.00
N LYS A 62 7.25 7.41 -12.01
CA LYS A 62 8.68 7.12 -12.02
C LYS A 62 9.03 5.81 -11.29
N MET A 63 8.10 5.22 -10.55
CA MET A 63 8.32 3.94 -9.88
C MET A 63 8.49 2.81 -10.90
N LYS A 64 9.57 2.03 -10.76
CA LYS A 64 9.82 0.85 -11.58
C LYS A 64 9.38 -0.40 -10.83
N PHE A 65 8.37 -1.07 -11.33
CA PHE A 65 8.02 -2.42 -10.86
C PHE A 65 9.07 -3.39 -11.39
N ARG A 66 9.84 -4.00 -10.49
CA ARG A 66 10.74 -5.10 -10.82
C ARG A 66 10.29 -6.33 -10.03
N ALA A 67 10.25 -7.46 -10.73
CA ALA A 67 9.69 -8.77 -10.36
C ALA A 67 8.17 -8.91 -10.53
N ASN A 68 7.78 -10.06 -11.10
CA ASN A 68 6.42 -10.51 -11.40
C ASN A 68 5.94 -11.47 -10.31
#